data_AF-A0A165S639-F1
#
_entry.id   AF-A0A165S639-F1
#
_cell.length_a   1.000
_cell.length_b   1.000
_cell.length_c   1.000
_cell.angle_alpha   90.00
_cell.angle_beta   90.00
_cell.angle_gamma   90.00
#
_symmetry.space_group_name_H-M   'P 1'
#
loop_
_entity.id
_entity.type
_entity.pdbx_description
1 polymer ?
#
loop_
_entity_poly.entity_id
_entity_poly.type
_entity_poly.pdbx_seq_one_letter_code
_entity_poly.pdbx_strand_id
1 'polypeptide(L)'
;MLCLPLQSQNYLIKKVLHIDMDLQANSTFMLSLTFDQTTWPASITKCLDDKDLEEGIVHLTDNLDAIAGDKDFRNWGTWLADNVKGTHNRTFYFKPLLDKIKDRYDYVFIDTPPATDIKVDNIMVATDYVVVVQETKRFAFEGSKDLTSSYLQTLYNDFNDEINIQVAGILLVLLDKNHSVEQRIVKKNDRIFWQREYIWSNN
;
A
#
# COMPACT_ATOMS: atom_id res chain seq x y z
N MET A 1 -3.60 7.83 -5.86
CA MET A 1 -5.07 7.76 -5.96
C MET A 1 -5.51 8.24 -7.34
N LEU A 2 -6.20 7.41 -8.14
CA LEU A 2 -6.86 7.83 -9.39
C LEU A 2 -8.14 7.01 -9.59
N CYS A 3 -9.26 7.69 -9.79
CA CYS A 3 -10.56 7.14 -10.19
C CYS A 3 -10.77 7.42 -11.69
N LEU A 4 -11.09 6.40 -12.48
CA LEU A 4 -11.49 6.56 -13.89
C LEU A 4 -13.03 6.63 -13.98
N PRO A 5 -13.61 7.41 -14.91
CA PRO A 5 -15.02 7.36 -15.18
C PRO A 5 -15.31 6.16 -16.09
N LEU A 6 -16.18 5.25 -15.67
CA LEU A 6 -16.73 4.22 -16.54
C LEU A 6 -18.24 4.38 -16.63
N GLN A 7 -18.73 4.40 -17.85
CA GLN A 7 -20.15 4.46 -18.15
C GLN A 7 -20.79 3.09 -17.86
N SER A 8 -21.86 3.12 -17.06
CA SER A 8 -22.98 2.18 -17.02
C SER A 8 -22.68 0.69 -17.27
N GLN A 9 -22.24 -0.02 -16.24
CA GLN A 9 -22.62 -1.43 -16.01
C GLN A 9 -22.79 -1.62 -14.50
N ASN A 10 -23.81 -2.39 -14.08
CA ASN A 10 -24.15 -2.68 -12.68
C ASN A 10 -22.91 -2.72 -11.76
N TYR A 11 -22.66 -1.63 -11.04
CA TYR A 11 -21.58 -1.59 -10.06
C TYR A 11 -21.99 -2.48 -8.91
N LEU A 12 -21.38 -3.67 -8.81
CA LEU A 12 -21.30 -4.36 -7.53
C LEU A 12 -20.68 -3.35 -6.55
N ILE A 13 -21.44 -2.93 -5.55
CA ILE A 13 -20.93 -2.07 -4.49
C ILE A 13 -19.85 -2.88 -3.76
N LYS A 14 -18.59 -2.48 -3.97
CA LYS A 14 -17.43 -3.16 -3.38
C LYS A 14 -17.22 -2.68 -1.95
N LYS A 15 -17.06 -3.62 -1.03
CA LYS A 15 -16.68 -3.35 0.36
C LYS A 15 -15.18 -3.12 0.41
N VAL A 16 -14.78 -1.96 0.91
CA VAL A 16 -13.39 -1.51 0.93
C VAL A 16 -12.97 -1.18 2.35
N LEU A 17 -11.79 -1.64 2.74
CA LEU A 17 -11.09 -1.18 3.93
C LEU A 17 -9.88 -0.35 3.52
N HIS A 18 -9.74 0.85 4.07
CA HIS A 18 -8.54 1.68 3.96
C HIS A 18 -7.75 1.65 5.27
N ILE A 19 -6.47 1.29 5.23
CA ILE A 19 -5.59 1.29 6.40
C ILE A 19 -4.47 2.29 6.15
N ASP A 20 -4.40 3.34 6.96
CA ASP A 20 -3.31 4.31 6.88
C ASP A 20 -2.15 3.86 7.77
N MET A 21 -1.06 3.40 7.15
CA MET A 21 0.18 2.96 7.81
C MET A 21 1.33 3.95 7.56
N ASP A 22 1.03 5.24 7.40
CA ASP A 22 2.03 6.31 7.36
C ASP A 22 1.95 7.16 8.64
N LEU A 23 3.10 7.47 9.24
CA LEU A 23 3.19 8.33 10.42
C LEU A 23 2.69 9.77 10.17
N GLN A 24 2.61 10.20 8.91
CA GLN A 24 2.02 11.49 8.53
C GLN A 24 0.50 11.50 8.61
N ALA A 25 -0.14 10.33 8.58
CA ALA A 25 -1.59 10.16 8.63
C ALA A 25 -2.36 11.04 7.60
N ASN A 26 -1.77 11.27 6.43
CA ASN A 26 -2.32 12.18 5.43
C ASN A 26 -3.63 11.66 4.84
N SER A 27 -3.72 10.36 4.55
CA SER A 27 -4.97 9.78 4.04
C SER A 27 -6.05 9.78 5.12
N THR A 28 -5.71 9.50 6.39
CA THR A 28 -6.63 9.66 7.53
C THR A 28 -7.17 11.09 7.62
N PHE A 29 -6.32 12.10 7.51
CA PHE A 29 -6.73 13.51 7.52
C PHE A 29 -7.69 13.83 6.36
N MET A 30 -7.37 13.38 5.15
CA MET A 30 -8.22 13.59 3.97
C MET A 30 -9.58 12.90 4.11
N LEU A 31 -9.62 11.68 4.65
CA LEU A 31 -10.87 10.96 4.94
C LEU A 31 -11.70 11.70 6.00
N SER A 32 -11.05 12.19 7.05
CA SER A 32 -11.72 12.98 8.11
C SER A 32 -12.41 14.21 7.54
N LEU A 33 -11.75 14.96 6.64
CA LEU A 33 -12.35 16.11 5.96
C LEU A 33 -13.47 15.73 4.98
N THR A 34 -13.32 14.62 4.27
CA THR A 34 -14.25 14.20 3.22
C THR A 34 -15.56 13.67 3.78
N PHE A 35 -15.50 12.95 4.89
CA PHE A 35 -16.64 12.25 5.49
C PHE A 35 -17.10 12.86 6.82
N ASP A 36 -16.57 14.04 7.20
CA ASP A 36 -16.83 14.69 8.50
C ASP A 36 -16.55 13.76 9.70
N GLN A 37 -15.56 12.87 9.55
CA GLN A 37 -15.17 11.90 10.56
C GLN A 37 -14.20 12.54 11.54
N THR A 38 -14.68 12.86 12.74
CA THR A 38 -13.89 13.57 13.76
C THR A 38 -13.34 12.67 14.87
N THR A 39 -13.86 11.45 14.99
CA THR A 39 -13.50 10.53 16.09
C THR A 39 -13.03 9.19 15.53
N TRP A 40 -11.88 8.71 15.97
CA TRP A 40 -11.34 7.40 15.60
C TRP A 40 -11.19 6.55 16.88
N PRO A 41 -11.70 5.30 16.91
CA PRO A 41 -11.77 4.47 18.11
C PRO A 41 -10.39 4.00 18.57
N ALA A 42 -9.53 3.63 17.62
CA ALA A 42 -8.12 3.33 17.83
C ALA A 42 -7.33 3.70 16.58
N SER A 43 -6.05 4.03 16.76
CA SER A 43 -5.11 4.21 15.67
C SER A 43 -4.46 2.88 15.29
N ILE A 44 -3.77 2.84 14.15
CA ILE A 44 -3.08 1.65 13.68
C ILE A 44 -2.05 1.15 14.69
N THR A 45 -1.30 2.04 15.36
CA THR A 45 -0.32 1.61 16.37
C THR A 45 -0.98 0.95 17.57
N LYS A 46 -2.05 1.54 18.09
CA LYS A 46 -2.84 0.93 19.17
C LYS A 46 -3.35 -0.46 18.78
N CYS A 47 -3.88 -0.60 17.55
CA CYS A 47 -4.35 -1.89 17.05
C CYS A 47 -3.23 -2.93 16.94
N LEU A 48 -2.02 -2.51 16.53
CA LEU A 48 -0.84 -3.37 16.43
C LEU A 48 -0.35 -3.82 17.81
N ASP A 49 -0.39 -2.94 18.80
CA ASP A 49 -0.02 -3.23 20.19
C ASP A 49 -1.01 -4.20 20.85
N ASP A 50 -2.31 -3.96 20.68
CA ASP A 50 -3.39 -4.78 21.23
C ASP A 50 -3.64 -6.07 20.43
N LYS A 51 -3.02 -6.18 19.24
CA LYS A 51 -3.12 -7.33 18.31
C LYS A 51 -4.54 -7.56 17.80
N ASP A 52 -5.29 -6.47 17.65
CA ASP A 52 -6.64 -6.46 17.14
C ASP A 52 -6.88 -5.24 16.25
N LEU A 53 -7.00 -5.49 14.94
CA LEU A 53 -7.32 -4.45 13.96
C LEU A 53 -8.80 -4.05 14.01
N GLU A 54 -9.68 -4.88 14.57
CA GLU A 54 -11.12 -4.56 14.62
C GLU A 54 -11.40 -3.33 15.50
N GLU A 55 -10.59 -3.11 16.54
CA GLU A 55 -10.72 -1.95 17.42
C GLU A 55 -10.54 -0.60 16.70
N GLY A 56 -9.83 -0.58 15.57
CA GLY A 56 -9.56 0.62 14.79
C GLY A 56 -10.57 0.91 13.69
N ILE A 57 -11.50 -0.01 13.40
CA ILE A 57 -12.39 0.09 12.24
C ILE A 57 -13.45 1.18 12.46
N VAL A 58 -13.51 2.12 11.52
CA VAL A 58 -14.57 3.14 11.41
C VAL A 58 -15.32 2.96 10.10
N HIS A 59 -16.65 2.96 10.17
CA HIS A 59 -17.53 2.99 9.00
C HIS A 59 -17.69 4.43 8.50
N LEU A 60 -17.15 4.73 7.31
CA LEU A 60 -17.24 6.06 6.69
C LEU A 60 -18.45 6.16 5.75
N THR A 61 -18.78 5.07 5.06
CA THR A 61 -19.97 4.94 4.20
C THR A 61 -20.53 3.52 4.31
N ASP A 62 -21.61 3.22 3.56
CA ASP A 62 -22.13 1.86 3.43
C ASP A 62 -21.09 0.85 2.91
N ASN A 63 -19.99 1.28 2.31
CA ASN A 63 -19.05 0.41 1.62
C ASN A 63 -17.58 0.76 1.80
N LEU A 64 -17.27 1.75 2.63
CA LEU A 64 -15.92 2.17 2.96
C LEU A 64 -15.73 2.19 4.47
N ASP A 65 -14.81 1.36 4.91
CA ASP A 65 -14.30 1.33 6.27
C ASP A 65 -12.86 1.85 6.27
N ALA A 66 -12.41 2.36 7.42
CA ALA A 66 -11.04 2.85 7.56
C ALA A 66 -10.45 2.58 8.95
N ILE A 67 -9.12 2.43 8.99
CA ILE A 67 -8.29 2.45 10.20
C ILE A 67 -7.32 3.63 10.08
N ALA A 68 -7.29 4.48 11.10
CA ALA A 68 -6.48 5.69 11.14
C ALA A 68 -5.00 5.41 11.36
N GLY A 69 -4.16 6.17 10.65
CA GLY A 69 -2.73 6.27 10.90
C GLY A 69 -2.42 7.23 12.06
N ASP A 70 -1.22 7.13 12.62
CA ASP A 70 -0.77 8.00 13.71
C ASP A 70 0.76 8.12 13.78
N LYS A 71 1.22 9.13 14.50
CA LYS A 71 2.65 9.48 14.60
C LYS A 71 3.48 8.45 15.35
N ASP A 72 2.88 7.64 16.22
CA ASP A 72 3.62 6.64 16.99
C ASP A 72 4.12 5.49 16.10
N PHE A 73 3.59 5.39 14.87
CA PHE A 73 4.06 4.43 13.87
C PHE A 73 5.54 4.62 13.54
N ARG A 74 6.09 5.82 13.81
CA ARG A 74 7.52 6.12 13.79
C ARG A 74 8.36 5.11 14.60
N ASN A 75 7.86 4.69 15.76
CA ASN A 75 8.60 3.86 16.72
C ASN A 75 8.34 2.36 16.55
N TRP A 76 7.38 1.98 15.70
CA TRP A 76 6.95 0.59 15.56
C TRP A 76 8.08 -0.36 15.13
N GLY A 77 8.98 0.10 14.24
CA GLY A 77 10.15 -0.70 13.83
C GLY A 77 11.10 -1.03 14.98
N THR A 78 11.35 -0.08 15.88
CA THR A 78 12.15 -0.31 17.11
C THR A 78 11.40 -1.23 18.06
N TRP A 79 10.09 -1.01 18.23
CA TRP A 79 9.27 -1.87 19.07
C TRP A 79 9.28 -3.33 18.60
N LEU A 80 9.21 -3.59 17.29
CA LEU A 80 9.34 -4.94 16.72
C LEU A 80 10.71 -5.55 17.05
N ALA A 81 11.78 -4.76 16.96
CA ALA A 81 13.14 -5.23 17.28
C ALA A 81 13.29 -5.62 18.76
N ASP A 82 12.65 -4.88 19.66
CA ASP A 82 12.76 -5.09 21.11
C ASP A 82 11.81 -6.18 21.63
N ASN A 83 10.61 -6.32 21.04
CA ASN A 83 9.53 -7.13 21.60
C ASN A 83 9.24 -8.43 20.83
N VAL A 84 9.62 -8.51 19.55
CA VAL A 84 9.37 -9.69 18.71
C VAL A 84 10.69 -10.40 18.44
N LYS A 85 10.74 -11.72 18.65
CA LYS A 85 11.95 -12.53 18.44
C LYS A 85 11.95 -13.17 17.06
N GLY A 86 13.10 -13.07 16.39
CA GLY A 86 13.32 -13.66 15.07
C GLY A 86 12.91 -12.73 13.94
N THR A 87 13.73 -12.69 12.88
CA THR A 87 13.51 -11.83 11.71
C THR A 87 12.19 -12.13 11.04
N HIS A 88 11.88 -13.41 10.81
CA HIS A 88 10.62 -13.84 10.20
C HIS A 88 9.39 -13.33 10.97
N ASN A 89 9.30 -13.58 12.29
CA ASN A 89 8.18 -13.09 13.09
C ASN A 89 8.03 -11.56 13.09
N ARG A 90 9.15 -10.82 13.01
CA ARG A 90 9.12 -9.35 12.92
C ARG A 90 8.57 -8.90 11.57
N THR A 91 8.99 -9.55 10.49
CA THR A 91 8.54 -9.23 9.13
C THR A 91 7.09 -9.62 8.90
N PHE A 92 6.62 -10.72 9.49
CA PHE A 92 5.25 -11.21 9.33
C PHE A 92 4.29 -10.76 10.44
N TYR A 93 4.66 -9.80 11.29
CA TYR A 93 3.84 -9.44 12.45
C TYR A 93 2.43 -8.97 12.07
N PHE A 94 2.33 -8.14 11.03
CA PHE A 94 1.06 -7.55 10.59
C PHE A 94 0.14 -8.54 9.87
N LYS A 95 0.68 -9.47 9.07
CA LYS A 95 -0.09 -10.36 8.19
C LYS A 95 -1.17 -11.18 8.94
N PRO A 96 -0.89 -11.87 10.05
CA PRO A 96 -1.91 -12.62 10.80
C PRO A 96 -3.00 -11.75 11.41
N LEU A 97 -2.73 -10.46 11.66
CA LEU A 97 -3.74 -9.53 12.17
C LEU A 97 -4.71 -9.14 11.06
N LEU A 98 -4.17 -8.85 9.87
CA LEU A 98 -4.96 -8.54 8.68
C LEU A 98 -5.80 -9.74 8.21
N ASP A 99 -5.22 -10.96 8.25
CA ASP A 99 -5.89 -12.19 7.83
C ASP A 99 -7.19 -12.47 8.61
N LYS A 100 -7.34 -11.96 9.84
CA LYS A 100 -8.58 -12.09 10.63
C LYS A 100 -9.75 -11.29 10.06
N ILE A 101 -9.47 -10.18 9.39
CA ILE A 101 -10.50 -9.20 8.99
C ILE A 101 -10.65 -9.06 7.48
N LYS A 102 -9.64 -9.44 6.69
CA LYS A 102 -9.59 -9.16 5.25
C LYS A 102 -10.74 -9.79 4.46
N ASP A 103 -11.23 -10.96 4.88
CA ASP A 103 -12.31 -11.69 4.19
C ASP A 103 -13.68 -10.97 4.26
N ARG A 104 -13.79 -9.90 5.07
CA ARG A 104 -14.97 -9.02 5.13
C ARG A 104 -15.03 -8.01 3.99
N TYR A 105 -13.95 -7.86 3.22
CA TYR A 105 -13.80 -6.81 2.22
C TYR A 105 -13.47 -7.41 0.85
N ASP A 106 -13.96 -6.76 -0.20
CA ASP A 106 -13.51 -7.07 -1.57
C ASP A 106 -12.08 -6.55 -1.82
N TYR A 107 -11.74 -5.42 -1.20
CA TYR A 107 -10.43 -4.79 -1.31
C TYR A 107 -9.97 -4.22 0.04
N VAL A 108 -8.68 -4.41 0.34
CA VAL A 108 -7.99 -3.70 1.41
C VAL A 108 -6.91 -2.83 0.76
N PHE A 109 -7.01 -1.51 0.94
CA PHE A 109 -5.97 -0.56 0.56
C PHE A 109 -5.13 -0.21 1.78
N ILE A 110 -3.81 -0.26 1.63
CA ILE A 110 -2.87 0.12 2.67
C ILE A 110 -2.05 1.31 2.17
N ASP A 111 -2.16 2.44 2.86
CA ASP A 111 -1.32 3.61 2.61
C ASP A 111 0.04 3.40 3.29
N THR A 112 1.10 3.33 2.48
CA THR A 112 2.43 2.93 2.93
C THR A 112 3.33 4.14 3.12
N PRO A 113 4.26 4.13 4.10
CA PRO A 113 5.22 5.21 4.27
C PRO A 113 6.23 5.24 3.10
N PRO A 114 6.81 6.40 2.76
CA PRO A 114 7.79 6.54 1.66
C PRO A 114 9.18 6.04 2.07
N ALA A 115 9.30 4.75 2.39
CA ALA A 115 10.53 4.10 2.86
C ALA A 115 10.68 2.66 2.33
N THR A 116 11.78 2.01 2.67
CA THR A 116 12.03 0.56 2.47
C THR A 116 12.68 0.02 3.75
N ASP A 117 11.88 -0.14 4.80
CA ASP A 117 12.31 -0.68 6.10
C ASP A 117 11.32 -1.73 6.63
N ILE A 118 11.58 -2.28 7.81
CA ILE A 118 10.78 -3.37 8.40
C ILE A 118 9.27 -3.10 8.46
N LYS A 119 8.85 -1.83 8.52
CA LYS A 119 7.43 -1.46 8.51
C LYS A 119 6.82 -1.72 7.13
N VAL A 120 7.56 -1.38 6.08
CA VAL A 120 7.17 -1.61 4.69
C VAL A 120 7.25 -3.10 4.38
N ASP A 121 8.25 -3.81 4.88
CA ASP A 121 8.33 -5.28 4.74
C ASP A 121 7.06 -5.95 5.27
N ASN A 122 6.58 -5.53 6.46
CA ASN A 122 5.32 -6.03 7.04
C ASN A 122 4.10 -5.81 6.13
N ILE A 123 4.02 -4.66 5.48
CA ILE A 123 2.93 -4.35 4.56
C ILE A 123 3.05 -5.21 3.30
N MET A 124 4.26 -5.32 2.74
CA MET A 124 4.52 -6.05 1.50
C MET A 124 4.22 -7.55 1.64
N VAL A 125 4.65 -8.21 2.72
CA VAL A 125 4.37 -9.64 2.94
C VAL A 125 2.89 -9.94 3.23
N ALA A 126 2.12 -8.91 3.63
CA ALA A 126 0.68 -9.00 3.86
C ALA A 126 -0.16 -8.71 2.60
N THR A 127 0.46 -8.24 1.51
CA THR A 127 -0.24 -7.69 0.33
C THR A 127 -0.15 -8.60 -0.88
N ASP A 128 -1.26 -8.73 -1.63
CA ASP A 128 -1.30 -9.46 -2.90
C ASP A 128 -0.81 -8.62 -4.09
N TYR A 129 -1.10 -7.31 -4.08
CA TYR A 129 -0.81 -6.41 -5.19
C TYR A 129 -0.22 -5.08 -4.75
N VAL A 130 0.85 -4.64 -5.43
CA VAL A 130 1.46 -3.31 -5.23
C VAL A 130 1.26 -2.45 -6.46
N VAL A 131 0.84 -1.20 -6.23
CA VAL A 131 0.81 -0.14 -7.23
C VAL A 131 1.93 0.85 -6.93
N VAL A 132 2.86 1.00 -7.86
CA VAL A 132 4.00 1.91 -7.70
C VAL A 132 3.60 3.29 -8.17
N VAL A 133 3.51 4.26 -7.26
CA VAL A 133 3.20 5.66 -7.62
C VAL A 133 4.50 6.39 -7.95
N GLN A 134 4.57 6.99 -9.14
CA GLN A 134 5.80 7.61 -9.65
C GLN A 134 5.53 9.03 -10.20
N GLU A 135 6.33 10.01 -9.78
CA GLU A 135 6.36 11.36 -10.40
C GLU A 135 7.12 11.35 -11.75
N THR A 136 6.87 12.30 -12.65
CA THR A 136 7.56 12.39 -13.96
C THR A 136 8.90 13.13 -13.95
N LYS A 137 9.56 13.23 -12.79
CA LYS A 137 10.90 13.84 -12.68
C LYS A 137 12.01 12.83 -13.03
N ARG A 138 13.16 13.33 -13.47
CA ARG A 138 14.27 12.54 -14.06
C ARG A 138 14.79 11.38 -13.19
N PHE A 139 14.64 11.43 -11.86
CA PHE A 139 15.05 10.38 -10.91
C PHE A 139 13.98 9.32 -10.64
N ALA A 140 12.75 9.54 -11.06
CA ALA A 140 11.63 8.70 -10.66
C ALA A 140 11.60 7.35 -11.40
N PHE A 141 12.21 7.27 -12.59
CA PHE A 141 12.33 6.02 -13.36
C PHE A 141 13.33 5.04 -12.73
N GLU A 142 14.36 5.55 -12.05
CA GLU A 142 15.33 4.70 -11.35
C GLU A 142 14.73 4.17 -10.04
N GLY A 143 14.00 5.00 -9.29
CA GLY A 143 13.34 4.58 -8.05
C GLY A 143 12.26 3.51 -8.23
N SER A 144 11.44 3.59 -9.29
CA SER A 144 10.45 2.54 -9.59
C SER A 144 11.12 1.23 -10.00
N LYS A 145 12.19 1.31 -10.81
CA LYS A 145 12.99 0.14 -11.17
C LYS A 145 13.63 -0.51 -9.95
N ASP A 146 14.21 0.26 -9.03
CA ASP A 146 14.83 -0.28 -7.81
C ASP A 146 13.80 -0.95 -6.91
N LEU A 147 12.60 -0.38 -6.77
CA LEU A 147 11.52 -1.01 -6.02
C LEU A 147 11.07 -2.34 -6.66
N THR A 148 10.78 -2.34 -7.96
CA THR A 148 10.27 -3.53 -8.65
C THR A 148 11.31 -4.61 -8.88
N SER A 149 12.55 -4.24 -9.19
CA SER A 149 13.60 -5.18 -9.63
C SER A 149 14.56 -5.59 -8.53
N SER A 150 14.72 -4.78 -7.47
CA SER A 150 15.68 -5.06 -6.40
C SER A 150 14.97 -5.34 -5.09
N TYR A 151 14.11 -4.43 -4.63
CA TYR A 151 13.46 -4.56 -3.31
C TYR A 151 12.48 -5.72 -3.26
N LEU A 152 11.48 -5.77 -4.17
CA LEU A 152 10.52 -6.88 -4.21
C LEU A 152 11.20 -8.22 -4.48
N GLN A 153 12.24 -8.25 -5.34
CA GLN A 153 13.02 -9.46 -5.59
C GLN A 153 13.76 -9.92 -4.33
N THR A 154 14.26 -9.00 -3.51
CA THR A 154 14.92 -9.33 -2.24
C THR A 154 13.94 -9.97 -1.27
N LEU A 155 12.76 -9.36 -1.10
CA LEU A 155 11.70 -9.95 -0.26
C LEU A 155 11.28 -11.34 -0.76
N TYR A 156 11.16 -11.52 -2.09
CA TYR A 156 10.86 -12.81 -2.68
C TYR A 156 11.99 -13.83 -2.43
N ASN A 157 13.25 -13.43 -2.51
CA ASN A 157 14.36 -14.32 -2.22
C ASN A 157 14.43 -14.71 -0.72
N ASP A 158 14.05 -13.80 0.16
CA ASP A 158 14.09 -13.99 1.61
C ASP A 158 12.95 -14.90 2.12
N PHE A 159 11.77 -14.83 1.49
CA PHE A 159 10.55 -15.49 2.00
C PHE A 159 9.83 -16.40 0.98
N ASN A 160 10.25 -16.40 -0.28
CA ASN A 160 9.78 -17.26 -1.37
C ASN A 160 8.25 -17.45 -1.40
N ASP A 161 7.77 -18.69 -1.29
CA ASP A 161 6.35 -19.08 -1.42
C ASP A 161 5.47 -18.56 -0.27
N GLU A 162 6.03 -17.96 0.78
CA GLU A 162 5.26 -17.36 1.88
C GLU A 162 4.66 -16.00 1.51
N ILE A 163 5.13 -15.37 0.41
CA ILE A 163 4.62 -14.10 -0.09
C ILE A 163 4.03 -14.27 -1.49
N ASN A 164 2.89 -13.63 -1.74
CA ASN A 164 2.20 -13.65 -3.02
C ASN A 164 2.03 -12.22 -3.56
N ILE A 165 3.12 -11.47 -3.60
CA ILE A 165 3.10 -10.06 -4.00
C ILE A 165 3.33 -9.92 -5.51
N GLN A 166 2.43 -9.22 -6.18
CA GLN A 166 2.52 -8.93 -7.61
C GLN A 166 2.48 -7.43 -7.87
N VAL A 167 3.24 -6.95 -8.85
CA VAL A 167 3.15 -5.55 -9.27
C VAL A 167 1.93 -5.39 -10.18
N ALA A 168 0.88 -4.75 -9.68
CA ALA A 168 -0.34 -4.49 -10.46
C ALA A 168 -0.12 -3.42 -11.55
N GLY A 169 0.83 -2.51 -11.34
CA GLY A 169 1.22 -1.51 -12.33
C GLY A 169 1.93 -0.30 -11.73
N ILE A 170 2.32 0.62 -12.62
CA ILE A 170 2.91 1.91 -12.25
C ILE A 170 1.92 3.03 -12.54
N LEU A 171 1.60 3.82 -11.51
CA LEU A 171 0.73 4.97 -11.61
C LEU A 171 1.57 6.24 -11.73
N LEU A 172 1.57 6.84 -12.92
CA LEU A 172 2.26 8.13 -13.15
C LEU A 172 1.39 9.28 -12.64
N VAL A 173 1.96 10.10 -11.77
CA VAL A 173 1.31 11.27 -11.18
C VAL A 173 2.09 12.56 -11.50
N LEU A 174 1.40 13.70 -11.45
CA LEU A 174 1.96 15.04 -11.71
C LEU A 174 2.53 15.21 -13.13
N LEU A 175 1.80 14.75 -14.15
CA LEU A 175 2.12 14.99 -15.56
C LEU A 175 1.84 16.46 -15.95
N ASP A 176 2.87 17.26 -16.17
CA ASP A 176 2.79 18.53 -16.89
C ASP A 176 2.89 18.27 -18.41
N LYS A 177 1.76 18.45 -19.10
CA LYS A 177 1.64 18.21 -20.55
C LYS A 177 2.54 19.12 -21.40
N ASN A 178 3.10 20.19 -20.84
CA ASN A 178 3.90 21.18 -21.55
C ASN A 178 5.41 20.91 -21.54
N HIS A 179 5.90 19.92 -20.80
CA HIS A 179 7.34 19.60 -20.74
C HIS A 179 7.71 18.43 -21.67
N SER A 180 8.62 18.69 -22.63
CA SER A 180 9.12 17.72 -23.61
C SER A 180 9.83 16.49 -23.00
N VAL A 181 10.30 16.61 -21.76
CA VAL A 181 10.92 15.52 -20.99
C VAL A 181 9.88 14.51 -20.50
N GLU A 182 8.69 14.96 -20.12
CA GLU A 182 7.65 14.12 -19.54
C GLU A 182 7.00 13.23 -20.61
N GLN A 183 6.82 13.76 -21.83
CA GLN A 183 6.38 12.96 -22.98
C GLN A 183 7.38 11.85 -23.35
N ARG A 184 8.69 12.04 -23.09
CA ARG A 184 9.71 11.00 -23.27
C ARG A 184 9.63 9.92 -22.18
N ILE A 185 9.33 10.30 -20.94
CA ILE A 185 9.17 9.36 -19.80
C ILE A 185 7.92 8.51 -19.99
N VAL A 186 6.79 9.11 -20.37
CA VAL A 186 5.55 8.38 -20.71
C VAL A 186 5.82 7.35 -21.82
N LYS A 187 6.44 7.75 -22.94
CA LYS A 187 6.79 6.83 -24.03
C LYS A 187 7.77 5.71 -23.63
N LYS A 188 8.65 5.95 -22.66
CA LYS A 188 9.60 4.94 -22.15
C LYS A 188 8.91 3.95 -21.21
N ASN A 189 8.02 4.43 -20.35
CA ASN A 189 7.20 3.58 -19.48
C ASN A 189 6.19 2.76 -20.28
N ASP A 190 5.57 3.34 -21.31
CA ASP A 190 4.64 2.62 -22.19
C ASP A 190 5.31 1.45 -22.92
N ARG A 191 6.60 1.60 -23.29
CA ARG A 191 7.35 0.52 -23.95
C ARG A 191 7.79 -0.59 -23.01
N ILE A 192 8.02 -0.31 -21.73
CA ILE A 192 8.60 -1.27 -20.78
C ILE A 192 7.52 -1.98 -19.96
N PHE A 193 6.46 -1.28 -19.57
CA PHE A 193 5.47 -1.79 -18.62
C PHE A 193 4.15 -2.20 -19.27
N TRP A 194 3.78 -1.63 -20.43
CA TRP A 194 2.59 -2.05 -21.19
C TRP A 194 2.88 -3.02 -22.35
N GLN A 195 4.16 -3.28 -22.66
CA GLN A 195 4.48 -4.52 -23.37
C GLN A 195 4.21 -5.67 -22.41
N ARG A 196 3.10 -6.37 -22.66
CA ARG A 196 2.58 -7.58 -22.00
C ARG A 196 3.61 -8.70 -21.72
N GLU A 197 4.88 -8.54 -22.08
CA GLU A 197 5.90 -9.59 -22.05
C GLU A 197 6.84 -9.57 -20.83
N TYR A 198 6.88 -8.49 -20.03
CA TYR A 198 7.76 -8.46 -18.84
C TYR A 198 7.09 -8.88 -17.52
N ILE A 199 5.75 -8.98 -17.52
CA ILE A 199 4.96 -9.32 -16.31
C ILE A 199 4.47 -10.79 -16.35
N TRP A 200 4.57 -11.46 -17.51
CA TRP A 200 4.08 -12.83 -17.72
C TRP A 200 5.09 -13.74 -18.43
N SER A 201 6.39 -13.55 -18.22
CA SER A 201 7.42 -14.48 -18.70
C SER A 201 8.11 -15.17 -17.53
N ASN A 202 7.33 -15.94 -16.77
CA ASN A 202 7.75 -17.17 -16.07
C ASN A 202 6.53 -17.75 -15.33
N ASN A 203 5.68 -18.44 -16.10
CA ASN A 203 4.90 -19.61 -15.68
C ASN A 203 4.37 -20.29 -16.94
#